data_AF-A0A7C3FK84-F1
#
_entry.id   AF-A0A7C3FK84-F1
#
_cell.length_a   1.000
_cell.length_b   1.000
_cell.length_c   1.000
_cell.angle_alpha   90.00
_cell.angle_beta   90.00
_cell.angle_gamma   90.00
#
_symmetry.space_group_name_H-M   'P 1'
#
loop_
_entity.id
_entity.type
_entity.pdbx_description
1 polymer ?
#
loop_
_entity_poly.entity_id
_entity_poly.type
_entity_poly.pdbx_seq_one_letter_code
_entity_poly.pdbx_strand_id
1 'polypeptide(L)'
;MDLDIETGVRTTFIFLLFASGYLFFNAWKTLKEAQQLRYFIKRRKTSRRAWRFVLIALFLILIAFLFNSFIEPMAYRYFPPSPTPTLTPTITLTPTITLTPTITLTPTITNTPLFTPTPLMPAAISEGFDSKITPNPDARFSPIIFKRELNENYLLFKSEEYFQNPISIIYGLFSYDKMIPGSQWTALWFREGELICLETKPWDGASGGYGFTECTLPEEKWLPGNYLVQIFVGEIWNQSGYFVVVGEPAVPTITPIEK
;
A
#
# COMPACT_ATOMS: atom_id res chain seq x y z
N MET A 1 -10.86 -13.02 10.53
CA MET A 1 -10.53 -11.88 11.41
C MET A 1 -11.76 -11.64 12.25
N ASP A 2 -11.80 -12.18 13.46
CA ASP A 2 -12.91 -11.96 14.38
C ASP A 2 -12.74 -10.56 14.97
N LEU A 3 -13.54 -9.61 14.51
CA LEU A 3 -13.55 -8.26 15.04
C LEU A 3 -14.28 -8.29 16.39
N ASP A 4 -13.53 -8.25 17.49
CA ASP A 4 -14.09 -8.15 18.83
C ASP A 4 -14.59 -6.73 19.11
N ILE A 5 -15.83 -6.50 18.71
CA ILE A 5 -16.54 -5.22 18.83
C ILE A 5 -16.73 -4.85 20.31
N GLU A 6 -16.96 -5.82 21.20
CA GLU A 6 -17.14 -5.60 22.64
C GLU A 6 -15.86 -5.02 23.25
N THR A 7 -14.71 -5.60 22.92
CA THR A 7 -13.41 -5.10 23.37
C THR A 7 -13.11 -3.70 22.82
N GLY A 8 -13.45 -3.43 21.55
CA GLY A 8 -13.27 -2.12 20.93
C GLY A 8 -14.09 -0.99 21.59
N VAL A 9 -15.35 -1.26 21.92
CA VAL A 9 -16.23 -0.29 22.58
C VAL A 9 -15.78 -0.02 24.01
N ARG A 10 -15.45 -1.07 24.79
CA ARG A 10 -14.99 -0.93 26.17
C ARG A 10 -13.70 -0.15 26.30
N THR A 11 -12.72 -0.42 25.44
CA THR A 11 -11.44 0.30 25.46
C THR A 11 -11.62 1.78 25.17
N THR A 12 -12.41 2.12 24.15
CA THR A 12 -12.71 3.51 23.79
C THR A 12 -13.44 4.25 24.90
N PHE A 13 -14.41 3.59 25.55
CA PHE A 13 -15.12 4.14 26.71
C PHE A 13 -14.16 4.48 27.87
N ILE A 14 -13.25 3.56 28.21
CA ILE A 14 -12.25 3.76 29.28
C ILE A 14 -11.33 4.95 28.95
N PHE A 15 -10.83 5.05 27.72
CA PHE A 15 -9.98 6.18 27.30
C PHE A 15 -10.70 7.53 27.41
N LEU A 16 -11.97 7.61 27.03
CA LEU A 16 -12.77 8.84 27.16
C LEU A 16 -12.95 9.25 28.63
N LEU A 17 -13.13 8.30 29.55
CA LEU A 17 -13.19 8.58 30.98
C LEU A 17 -11.86 9.10 31.53
N PHE A 18 -10.73 8.49 31.15
CA PHE A 18 -9.41 8.98 31.55
C PHE A 18 -9.13 10.39 31.02
N ALA A 19 -9.45 10.66 29.75
CA ALA A 19 -9.29 11.98 29.15
C ALA A 19 -10.15 13.04 29.87
N SER A 20 -11.39 12.69 30.23
CA SER A 20 -12.26 13.59 31.01
C SER A 20 -11.72 13.86 32.41
N GLY A 21 -11.27 12.82 33.12
CA GLY A 21 -10.65 12.96 34.45
C GLY A 21 -9.41 13.86 34.43
N TYR A 22 -8.56 13.73 33.41
CA TYR A 22 -7.39 14.59 33.22
C TYR A 22 -7.76 16.06 32.99
N LEU A 23 -8.78 16.33 32.15
CA LEU A 23 -9.28 17.69 31.92
C LEU A 23 -9.89 18.29 33.19
N PHE A 24 -10.63 17.49 33.96
CA PHE A 24 -11.21 17.91 35.23
C PHE A 24 -10.13 18.26 36.26
N PHE A 25 -9.07 17.45 36.36
CA PHE A 25 -7.93 17.72 37.25
C PHE A 25 -7.23 19.04 36.88
N ASN A 26 -6.99 19.28 35.59
CA ASN A 26 -6.42 20.54 35.11
C ASN A 26 -7.35 21.73 35.33
N ALA A 27 -8.66 21.55 35.18
CA ALA A 27 -9.65 22.58 35.52
C ALA A 27 -9.60 22.91 37.02
N TRP A 28 -9.52 21.90 37.90
CA TRP A 28 -9.41 22.08 39.33
C TRP A 28 -8.14 22.83 39.75
N LYS A 29 -6.99 22.44 39.18
CA LYS A 29 -5.70 23.12 39.43
C LYS A 29 -5.77 24.59 39.00
N THR A 30 -6.29 24.88 37.82
CA THR A 30 -6.42 26.25 37.31
C THR A 30 -7.42 27.10 38.11
N LEU A 31 -8.48 26.49 38.66
CA LEU A 31 -9.40 27.13 39.61
C LEU A 31 -8.71 27.49 40.93
N LYS A 32 -7.91 26.57 41.49
CA LYS A 32 -7.15 26.81 42.72
C LYS A 32 -6.11 27.92 42.55
N GLU A 33 -5.40 27.95 41.42
CA GLU A 33 -4.47 29.02 41.06
C GLU A 33 -5.19 30.36 40.84
N ALA A 34 -6.39 30.34 40.24
CA ALA A 34 -7.20 31.54 40.04
C ALA A 34 -7.69 32.17 41.35
N GLN A 35 -7.87 31.37 42.42
CA GLN A 35 -8.28 31.86 43.74
C GLN A 35 -7.16 32.62 44.47
N GLN A 36 -5.89 32.36 44.14
CA GLN A 36 -4.73 32.99 44.80
C GLN A 36 -4.32 34.35 44.20
N LEU A 37 -4.95 34.78 43.10
CA LEU A 37 -4.63 36.04 42.43
C LEU A 37 -5.33 37.25 43.09
N ARG A 38 -4.54 38.22 43.58
CA ARG A 38 -5.05 39.49 44.17
C ARG A 38 -5.82 40.38 43.18
N TYR A 39 -5.60 40.25 41.88
CA TYR A 39 -6.19 41.14 40.85
C TYR A 39 -7.47 40.55 40.23
N PHE A 40 -8.60 41.24 40.39
CA PHE A 40 -9.94 40.81 39.95
C PHE A 40 -10.05 40.52 38.44
N ILE A 41 -9.46 41.36 37.59
CA ILE A 41 -9.50 41.19 36.12
C ILE A 41 -8.76 39.91 35.69
N LYS A 42 -7.63 39.60 36.35
CA LYS A 42 -6.83 38.41 36.06
C LYS A 42 -7.56 37.13 36.49
N ARG A 43 -8.25 37.16 37.64
CA ARG A 43 -9.12 36.08 38.15
C ARG A 43 -10.31 35.78 37.22
N ARG A 44 -10.91 36.80 36.60
CA ARG A 44 -12.04 36.61 35.67
C ARG A 44 -11.61 35.95 34.35
N LYS A 45 -10.40 36.27 33.84
CA LYS A 45 -9.85 35.65 32.62
C LYS A 45 -9.48 34.18 32.83
N THR A 46 -8.84 33.83 33.95
CA THR A 46 -8.49 32.44 34.29
C THR A 46 -9.72 31.60 34.60
N SER A 47 -10.74 32.18 35.26
CA SER A 47 -12.01 31.51 35.55
C SER A 47 -12.78 31.09 34.28
N ARG A 48 -12.82 31.93 33.24
CA ARG A 48 -13.43 31.55 31.94
C ARG A 48 -12.74 30.36 31.28
N ARG A 49 -11.41 30.28 31.37
CA ARG A 49 -10.64 29.16 30.80
C ARG A 49 -10.89 27.87 31.57
N ALA A 50 -10.96 27.93 32.90
CA ALA A 50 -11.29 26.77 33.73
C ALA A 50 -12.72 26.27 33.48
N TRP A 51 -13.69 27.19 33.37
CA TRP A 51 -15.07 26.83 33.03
C TRP A 51 -15.20 26.15 31.67
N ARG A 52 -14.41 26.57 30.68
CA ARG A 52 -14.38 25.90 29.38
C ARG A 52 -13.90 24.46 29.49
N PHE A 53 -12.88 24.19 30.32
CA PHE A 53 -12.41 22.81 30.55
C PHE A 53 -13.45 21.95 31.28
N VAL A 54 -14.19 22.51 32.25
CA VAL A 54 -15.28 21.81 32.93
C VAL A 54 -16.40 21.43 31.95
N LEU A 55 -16.81 22.35 31.07
CA LEU A 55 -17.84 22.07 30.07
C LEU A 55 -17.40 20.99 29.07
N ILE A 56 -16.13 21.03 28.63
CA ILE A 56 -15.58 20.01 27.72
C ILE A 56 -15.53 18.64 28.41
N ALA A 57 -15.10 18.58 29.67
CA ALA A 57 -15.05 17.32 30.42
C ALA A 57 -16.45 16.70 30.61
N LEU A 58 -17.46 17.52 30.94
CA LEU A 58 -18.85 17.09 31.06
C LEU A 58 -19.40 16.58 29.72
N PHE A 59 -19.11 17.31 28.63
CA PHE A 59 -19.49 16.90 27.28
C PHE A 59 -18.86 15.55 26.87
N LEU A 60 -17.59 15.31 27.20
CA LEU A 60 -16.94 14.03 26.93
C LEU A 60 -17.54 12.87 27.74
N ILE A 61 -17.94 13.10 28.99
CA ILE A 61 -18.65 12.10 29.80
C ILE A 61 -19.99 11.73 29.16
N LEU A 62 -20.74 12.74 28.69
CA LEU A 62 -22.01 12.53 27.99
C LEU A 62 -21.80 11.70 26.71
N ILE A 63 -20.79 12.05 25.89
CA ILE A 63 -20.46 11.27 24.69
C ILE A 63 -20.09 9.84 25.03
N ALA A 64 -19.24 9.61 26.05
CA ALA A 64 -18.84 8.28 26.45
C ALA A 64 -20.05 7.40 26.83
N PHE A 65 -21.01 7.97 27.57
CA PHE A 65 -22.22 7.26 27.95
C PHE A 65 -23.14 6.95 26.74
N LEU A 66 -23.30 7.92 25.83
CA LEU A 66 -24.06 7.71 24.58
C LEU A 66 -23.40 6.65 23.69
N PHE A 67 -22.08 6.68 23.57
CA PHE A 67 -21.34 5.71 22.76
C PHE A 67 -21.49 4.27 23.30
N ASN A 68 -21.37 4.10 24.63
CA ASN A 68 -21.54 2.80 25.28
C ASN A 68 -22.97 2.25 25.15
N SER A 69 -23.98 3.12 25.20
CA SER A 69 -25.39 2.70 25.14
C SER A 69 -25.89 2.41 23.71
N PHE A 70 -25.32 3.05 22.68
CA PHE A 70 -25.83 2.95 21.31
C PHE A 70 -24.99 2.05 20.39
N ILE A 71 -23.69 1.87 20.61
CA ILE A 71 -22.82 1.22 19.61
C ILE A 71 -22.85 -0.31 19.67
N GLU A 72 -22.83 -0.92 20.85
CA GLU A 72 -22.94 -2.38 20.98
C GLU A 72 -24.18 -2.95 20.25
N PRO A 73 -25.41 -2.45 20.47
CA PRO A 73 -26.59 -3.00 19.78
C PRO A 73 -26.65 -2.67 18.28
N MET A 74 -26.02 -1.57 17.83
CA MET A 74 -25.97 -1.21 16.41
C MET A 74 -24.97 -2.07 15.66
N ALA A 75 -23.81 -2.34 16.23
CA ALA A 75 -22.76 -3.10 15.58
C ALA A 75 -23.19 -4.54 15.28
N TYR A 76 -23.90 -5.20 16.21
CA TYR A 76 -24.41 -6.56 15.99
C TYR A 76 -25.51 -6.66 14.92
N ARG A 77 -26.17 -5.55 14.53
CA ARG A 77 -27.12 -5.56 13.41
C ARG A 77 -26.44 -5.65 12.05
N TYR A 78 -25.25 -5.08 11.92
CA TYR A 78 -24.51 -5.05 10.65
C TYR A 78 -23.43 -6.14 10.59
N PHE A 79 -22.94 -6.59 11.74
CA PHE A 79 -21.93 -7.64 11.87
C PHE A 79 -22.43 -8.73 12.83
N PRO A 80 -23.35 -9.61 12.39
CA PRO A 80 -23.79 -10.73 13.20
C PRO A 80 -22.62 -11.69 13.48
N PRO A 81 -22.56 -12.32 14.68
CA PRO A 81 -21.49 -13.26 15.01
C PRO A 81 -21.52 -14.45 14.03
N SER A 82 -20.35 -14.81 13.50
CA SER A 82 -20.21 -15.94 12.58
C SER A 82 -20.55 -17.26 13.30
N PRO A 83 -21.33 -18.18 12.69
CA PRO A 83 -21.62 -19.47 13.29
C PRO A 83 -20.34 -20.29 13.46
N THR A 84 -20.11 -20.80 14.67
CA THR A 84 -18.98 -21.68 14.99
C THR A 84 -19.05 -22.94 14.10
N PRO A 85 -17.97 -23.31 13.39
CA PRO A 85 -17.98 -24.50 12.55
C PRO A 85 -18.20 -25.74 13.43
N THR A 86 -19.34 -26.40 13.25
CA THR A 86 -19.64 -27.67 13.90
C THR A 86 -18.86 -28.76 13.17
N LEU A 87 -17.87 -29.35 13.85
CA LEU A 87 -17.13 -30.49 13.33
C LEU A 87 -18.09 -31.67 13.19
N THR A 88 -18.56 -31.91 11.96
CA THR A 88 -19.34 -33.12 11.63
C THR A 88 -18.35 -34.28 11.50
N PRO A 89 -18.50 -35.38 12.25
CA PRO A 89 -17.59 -36.52 12.12
C PRO A 89 -17.79 -37.18 10.75
N THR A 90 -16.75 -37.12 9.91
CA THR A 90 -16.71 -37.84 8.63
C THR A 90 -16.51 -39.33 8.90
N ILE A 91 -17.50 -40.15 8.55
CA ILE A 91 -17.37 -41.61 8.56
C ILE A 91 -16.27 -42.05 7.59
N THR A 92 -15.27 -42.75 8.12
CA THR A 92 -14.16 -43.31 7.35
C THR A 92 -14.54 -44.71 6.89
N LEU A 93 -14.78 -44.89 5.58
CA LEU A 93 -15.00 -46.21 4.99
C LEU A 93 -13.66 -46.90 4.71
N THR A 94 -13.53 -48.14 5.15
CA THR A 94 -12.38 -49.02 4.90
C THR A 94 -12.33 -49.45 3.43
N PRO A 95 -11.19 -49.34 2.72
CA PRO A 95 -11.11 -49.74 1.32
C PRO A 95 -11.10 -51.28 1.16
N THR A 96 -12.04 -51.78 0.36
CA THR A 96 -12.03 -53.16 -0.16
C THR A 96 -11.05 -53.25 -1.33
N ILE A 97 -10.03 -54.07 -1.19
CA ILE A 97 -9.05 -54.40 -2.24
C ILE A 97 -9.69 -55.38 -3.23
N THR A 98 -9.94 -54.96 -4.48
CA THR A 98 -10.39 -55.85 -5.56
C THR A 98 -9.92 -55.40 -6.95
N LEU A 99 -9.06 -56.26 -7.52
CA LEU A 99 -8.72 -56.56 -8.92
C LEU A 99 -7.80 -55.65 -9.78
N THR A 100 -6.79 -56.37 -10.29
CA THR A 100 -5.80 -56.22 -11.36
C THR A 100 -5.88 -54.98 -12.27
N PRO A 101 -4.80 -54.17 -12.37
CA PRO A 101 -4.73 -53.08 -13.33
C PRO A 101 -4.52 -53.61 -14.75
N THR A 102 -5.49 -53.36 -15.63
CA THR A 102 -5.25 -53.33 -17.08
C THR A 102 -4.34 -52.14 -17.37
N ILE A 103 -3.22 -52.38 -18.04
CA ILE A 103 -2.28 -51.34 -18.50
C ILE A 103 -2.98 -50.37 -19.46
N THR A 104 -3.47 -49.27 -18.90
CA THR A 104 -3.93 -48.10 -19.65
C THR A 104 -2.70 -47.30 -20.09
N LEU A 105 -2.62 -46.99 -21.38
CA LEU A 105 -1.55 -46.17 -21.95
C LEU A 105 -1.38 -44.88 -21.13
N THR A 106 -0.15 -44.67 -20.65
CA THR A 106 0.24 -43.53 -19.83
C THR A 106 -0.14 -42.23 -20.55
N PRO A 107 -0.84 -41.28 -19.90
CA PRO A 107 -1.03 -39.96 -20.48
C PRO A 107 0.36 -39.36 -20.75
N THR A 108 0.61 -38.95 -21.99
CA THR A 108 1.77 -38.11 -22.30
C THR A 108 1.71 -36.93 -21.34
N ILE A 109 2.69 -36.83 -20.45
CA ILE A 109 2.88 -35.66 -19.60
C ILE A 109 3.06 -34.47 -20.53
N THR A 110 1.97 -33.75 -20.80
CA THR A 110 2.05 -32.38 -21.26
C THR A 110 2.75 -31.65 -20.12
N ASN A 111 4.01 -31.25 -20.34
CA ASN A 111 4.69 -30.34 -19.44
C ASN A 111 3.86 -29.06 -19.41
N THR A 112 2.90 -28.98 -18.48
CA THR A 112 2.31 -27.71 -18.08
C THR A 112 3.48 -26.94 -17.45
N PRO A 113 3.96 -25.84 -18.03
CA PRO A 113 5.00 -25.05 -17.39
C PRO A 113 4.41 -24.51 -16.08
N LEU A 114 4.70 -25.19 -14.96
CA LEU A 114 4.21 -24.83 -13.64
C LEU A 114 4.99 -23.64 -13.06
N PHE A 115 6.08 -23.24 -13.71
CA PHE A 115 6.90 -22.11 -13.32
C PHE A 115 6.96 -21.13 -14.49
N THR A 116 6.33 -19.98 -14.33
CA THR A 116 6.73 -18.78 -15.08
C THR A 116 8.18 -18.49 -14.68
N PRO A 117 9.14 -18.45 -15.61
CA PRO A 117 10.53 -18.18 -15.25
C PRO A 117 10.62 -16.85 -14.52
N THR A 118 11.15 -16.86 -13.30
CA THR A 118 11.44 -15.63 -12.56
C THR A 118 12.42 -14.81 -13.39
N PRO A 119 12.13 -13.52 -13.66
CA PRO A 119 13.04 -12.68 -14.40
C PRO A 119 14.44 -12.65 -13.76
N LEU A 120 15.47 -12.73 -14.60
CA LEU A 120 16.87 -12.69 -14.19
C LEU A 120 17.47 -11.35 -14.60
N MET A 121 18.30 -10.77 -13.73
CA MET A 121 19.05 -9.56 -14.06
C MET A 121 20.05 -9.86 -15.18
N PRO A 122 20.05 -9.12 -16.31
CA PRO A 122 21.07 -9.29 -17.35
C PRO A 122 22.48 -8.96 -16.83
N ALA A 123 23.44 -9.85 -17.10
CA ALA A 123 24.82 -9.71 -16.62
C ALA A 123 25.48 -8.38 -17.04
N ALA A 124 25.20 -7.92 -18.27
CA ALA A 124 25.71 -6.64 -18.77
C ALA A 124 25.27 -5.43 -17.94
N ILE A 125 24.12 -5.52 -17.25
CA ILE A 125 23.59 -4.46 -16.39
C ILE A 125 24.18 -4.60 -14.98
N SER A 126 24.28 -5.82 -14.45
CA SER A 126 24.82 -6.07 -13.10
C SER A 126 26.32 -5.76 -12.98
N GLU A 127 27.09 -5.98 -14.03
CA GLU A 127 28.52 -5.60 -14.09
C GLU A 127 28.73 -4.09 -13.97
N GLY A 128 27.72 -3.28 -14.31
CA GLY A 128 27.75 -1.82 -14.23
C GLY A 128 27.20 -1.24 -12.92
N PHE A 129 26.96 -2.05 -11.89
CA PHE A 129 26.42 -1.55 -10.62
C PHE A 129 27.44 -0.72 -9.82
N ASP A 130 27.01 0.46 -9.40
CA ASP A 130 27.82 1.40 -8.62
C ASP A 130 27.68 1.19 -7.09
N SER A 131 26.63 0.49 -6.65
CA SER A 131 26.38 0.28 -5.23
C SER A 131 27.46 -0.60 -4.57
N LYS A 132 27.90 -0.18 -3.39
CA LYS A 132 28.77 -0.96 -2.49
C LYS A 132 27.99 -1.66 -1.37
N ILE A 133 26.68 -1.46 -1.34
CA ILE A 133 25.80 -1.95 -0.28
C ILE A 133 25.15 -3.23 -0.77
N THR A 134 25.32 -4.31 0.00
CA THR A 134 24.60 -5.56 -0.24
C THR A 134 23.10 -5.31 -0.03
N PRO A 135 22.26 -5.52 -1.05
CA PRO A 135 20.84 -5.24 -0.94
C PRO A 135 20.14 -6.20 0.04
N ASN A 136 19.02 -5.74 0.62
CA ASN A 136 18.21 -6.57 1.50
C ASN A 136 17.36 -7.56 0.69
N PRO A 137 17.52 -8.89 0.85
CA PRO A 137 16.68 -9.86 0.15
C PRO A 137 15.21 -9.81 0.58
N ASP A 138 14.91 -9.24 1.74
CA ASP A 138 13.53 -9.07 2.24
C ASP A 138 12.87 -7.75 1.80
N ALA A 139 13.50 -6.98 0.90
CA ALA A 139 12.88 -5.80 0.30
C ALA A 139 11.55 -6.17 -0.35
N ARG A 140 10.57 -5.26 -0.31
CA ARG A 140 9.23 -5.49 -0.86
C ARG A 140 8.74 -4.26 -1.60
N PHE A 141 8.01 -4.53 -2.68
CA PHE A 141 7.36 -3.51 -3.50
C PHE A 141 5.88 -3.85 -3.63
N SER A 142 5.03 -2.83 -3.67
CA SER A 142 3.63 -2.99 -4.04
C SER A 142 3.49 -3.27 -5.54
N PRO A 143 2.31 -3.70 -6.02
CA PRO A 143 1.99 -3.65 -7.44
C PRO A 143 2.28 -2.26 -8.03
N ILE A 144 2.80 -2.25 -9.26
CA ILE A 144 3.15 -1.02 -9.98
C ILE A 144 1.88 -0.42 -10.58
N ILE A 145 1.67 0.88 -10.36
CA ILE A 145 0.56 1.64 -10.91
C ILE A 145 1.10 2.56 -12.00
N PHE A 146 0.59 2.43 -13.23
CA PHE A 146 1.07 3.24 -14.35
C PHE A 146 0.23 4.52 -14.55
N LYS A 147 0.91 5.63 -14.86
CA LYS A 147 0.31 6.96 -15.11
C LYS A 147 1.11 7.80 -16.10
N ARG A 148 0.47 8.81 -16.69
CA ARG A 148 1.13 9.83 -17.53
C ARG A 148 1.59 11.05 -16.75
N GLU A 149 0.96 11.33 -15.62
CA GLU A 149 1.20 12.54 -14.83
C GLU A 149 1.34 12.18 -13.35
N LEU A 150 2.26 12.88 -12.68
CA LEU A 150 2.46 12.82 -11.24
C LEU A 150 1.72 14.01 -10.60
N ASN A 151 0.76 13.74 -9.71
CA ASN A 151 0.18 14.80 -8.88
C ASN A 151 1.03 15.02 -7.62
N GLU A 152 1.06 16.25 -7.10
CA GLU A 152 1.87 16.71 -5.94
C GLU A 152 1.77 15.82 -4.68
N ASN A 153 0.72 15.02 -4.55
CA ASN A 153 0.45 14.19 -3.37
C ASN A 153 0.86 12.72 -3.50
N TYR A 154 1.41 12.26 -4.64
CA TYR A 154 1.82 10.87 -4.89
C TYR A 154 0.73 9.79 -4.59
N LEU A 155 -0.54 10.15 -4.40
CA LEU A 155 -1.54 9.27 -3.79
C LEU A 155 -2.95 9.39 -4.39
N LEU A 156 -3.61 8.22 -4.42
CA LEU A 156 -4.94 7.90 -4.97
C LEU A 156 -5.01 7.79 -6.49
N PHE A 157 -4.25 6.85 -7.05
CA PHE A 157 -4.26 6.56 -8.48
C PHE A 157 -4.99 5.26 -8.78
N LYS A 158 -6.12 5.37 -9.48
CA LYS A 158 -6.72 4.23 -10.19
C LYS A 158 -5.74 3.79 -11.28
N SER A 159 -5.36 2.51 -11.30
CA SER A 159 -4.47 1.99 -12.33
C SER A 159 -5.03 2.24 -13.73
N GLU A 160 -4.18 2.77 -14.62
CA GLU A 160 -4.44 2.79 -16.06
C GLU A 160 -3.73 1.60 -16.69
N GLU A 161 -4.50 0.68 -17.25
CA GLU A 161 -3.97 -0.49 -17.95
C GLU A 161 -3.77 -0.23 -19.44
N TYR A 162 -4.42 0.82 -19.98
CA TYR A 162 -4.41 1.15 -21.40
C TYR A 162 -3.99 2.61 -21.60
N PHE A 163 -2.98 2.82 -22.43
CA PHE A 163 -2.46 4.14 -22.79
C PHE A 163 -2.68 4.40 -24.29
N GLN A 164 -3.49 5.40 -24.61
CA GLN A 164 -3.67 5.89 -25.98
C GLN A 164 -2.54 6.82 -26.43
N ASN A 165 -1.94 6.56 -27.59
CA ASN A 165 -1.03 7.49 -28.24
C ASN A 165 -1.69 8.84 -28.57
N PRO A 166 -0.93 9.96 -28.59
CA PRO A 166 0.51 10.07 -28.37
C PRO A 166 0.92 10.05 -26.88
N ILE A 167 2.11 9.51 -26.60
CA ILE A 167 2.69 9.39 -25.26
C ILE A 167 4.12 9.93 -25.32
N SER A 168 4.52 10.73 -24.35
CA SER A 168 5.91 11.20 -24.20
C SER A 168 6.62 10.54 -23.02
N ILE A 169 5.88 10.35 -21.92
CA ILE A 169 6.39 9.80 -20.66
C ILE A 169 5.34 8.90 -20.00
N ILE A 170 5.81 7.82 -19.37
CA ILE A 170 5.02 6.98 -18.47
C ILE A 170 5.76 6.84 -17.15
N TYR A 171 5.02 6.98 -16.06
CA TYR A 171 5.47 6.76 -14.69
C TYR A 171 4.93 5.42 -14.17
N GLY A 172 5.80 4.63 -13.52
CA GLY A 172 5.43 3.46 -12.74
C GLY A 172 5.58 3.76 -11.25
N LEU A 173 4.45 3.96 -10.56
CA LEU A 173 4.38 4.29 -9.13
C LEU A 173 4.29 3.03 -8.28
N PHE A 174 4.96 3.01 -7.13
CA PHE A 174 4.89 1.89 -6.19
C PHE A 174 5.18 2.37 -4.76
N SER A 175 4.70 1.65 -3.76
CA SER A 175 5.22 1.73 -2.40
C SER A 175 6.25 0.64 -2.16
N TYR A 176 7.18 0.89 -1.24
CA TYR A 176 8.25 -0.03 -0.91
C TYR A 176 8.47 -0.09 0.61
N ASP A 177 9.05 -1.19 1.07
CA ASP A 177 9.45 -1.40 2.46
C ASP A 177 10.75 -2.23 2.53
N LYS A 178 11.48 -2.09 3.64
CA LYS A 178 12.74 -2.78 3.94
C LYS A 178 13.87 -2.56 2.94
N MET A 179 13.84 -1.48 2.17
CA MET A 179 14.98 -1.05 1.36
C MET A 179 16.14 -0.60 2.27
N ILE A 180 17.37 -0.78 1.81
CA ILE A 180 18.55 -0.20 2.47
C ILE A 180 19.02 0.96 1.59
N PRO A 181 19.05 2.20 2.09
CA PRO A 181 19.61 3.34 1.34
C PRO A 181 20.99 3.03 0.80
N GLY A 182 21.21 3.35 -0.48
CA GLY A 182 22.42 3.05 -1.22
C GLY A 182 22.47 1.67 -1.87
N SER A 183 21.53 0.76 -1.61
CA SER A 183 21.44 -0.53 -2.33
C SER A 183 21.19 -0.33 -3.81
N GLN A 184 21.73 -1.17 -4.68
CA GLN A 184 21.40 -1.07 -6.10
C GLN A 184 19.91 -1.34 -6.32
N TRP A 185 19.24 -0.43 -7.03
CA TRP A 185 17.88 -0.60 -7.50
C TRP A 185 17.84 -0.41 -9.01
N THR A 186 17.06 -1.23 -9.69
CA THR A 186 16.99 -1.23 -11.16
C THR A 186 15.54 -1.45 -11.61
N ALA A 187 15.08 -0.60 -12.53
CA ALA A 187 13.82 -0.77 -13.25
C ALA A 187 14.10 -0.98 -14.75
N LEU A 188 13.58 -2.09 -15.27
CA LEU A 188 13.69 -2.47 -16.68
C LEU A 188 12.34 -2.36 -17.35
N TRP A 189 12.26 -1.61 -18.44
CA TRP A 189 11.04 -1.44 -19.22
C TRP A 189 11.16 -2.18 -20.54
N PHE A 190 10.22 -3.08 -20.80
CA PHE A 190 10.16 -3.90 -22.00
C PHE A 190 8.91 -3.61 -22.81
N ARG A 191 9.03 -3.70 -24.13
CA ARG A 191 7.93 -3.74 -25.10
C ARG A 191 8.04 -5.04 -25.88
N GLU A 192 7.05 -5.92 -25.77
CA GLU A 192 7.05 -7.23 -26.46
C GLU A 192 8.38 -8.02 -26.26
N GLY A 193 9.02 -7.87 -25.10
CA GLY A 193 10.30 -8.50 -24.76
C GLY A 193 11.57 -7.72 -25.15
N GLU A 194 11.45 -6.61 -25.87
CA GLU A 194 12.57 -5.70 -26.20
C GLU A 194 12.74 -4.64 -25.10
N LEU A 195 13.96 -4.47 -24.57
CA LEU A 195 14.25 -3.44 -23.58
C LEU A 195 14.24 -2.04 -24.23
N ILE A 196 13.36 -1.15 -23.76
CA ILE A 196 13.18 0.20 -24.31
C ILE A 196 13.68 1.31 -23.38
N CYS A 197 13.64 1.09 -22.06
CA CYS A 197 14.15 2.00 -21.04
C CYS A 197 14.81 1.21 -19.92
N LEU A 198 15.88 1.78 -19.36
CA LEU A 198 16.62 1.26 -18.23
C LEU A 198 16.84 2.39 -17.24
N GLU A 199 16.43 2.18 -16.01
CA GLU A 199 16.77 3.05 -14.89
C GLU A 199 17.54 2.22 -13.85
N THR A 200 18.75 2.63 -13.51
CA THR A 200 19.57 1.93 -12.52
C THR A 200 20.33 2.94 -11.69
N LYS A 201 20.24 2.83 -10.37
CA LYS A 201 20.94 3.72 -9.44
C LYS A 201 21.05 3.10 -8.04
N PRO A 202 22.04 3.54 -7.25
CA PRO A 202 21.97 3.36 -5.80
C PRO A 202 20.70 4.01 -5.24
N TRP A 203 19.98 3.29 -4.40
CA TRP A 203 18.72 3.72 -3.84
C TRP A 203 18.89 4.98 -3.00
N ASP A 204 18.25 6.06 -3.41
CA ASP A 204 18.28 7.38 -2.79
C ASP A 204 17.09 7.63 -1.85
N GLY A 205 16.15 6.68 -1.77
CA GLY A 205 15.01 6.70 -0.87
C GLY A 205 15.31 6.25 0.55
N ALA A 206 14.29 6.33 1.41
CA ALA A 206 14.33 5.79 2.77
C ALA A 206 14.22 4.25 2.74
N SER A 207 14.09 3.63 3.93
CA SER A 207 13.84 2.18 4.02
C SER A 207 12.43 1.78 3.60
N GLY A 208 11.46 2.69 3.72
CA GLY A 208 10.09 2.49 3.27
C GLY A 208 9.46 3.82 2.85
N GLY A 209 8.46 3.75 1.97
CA GLY A 209 7.80 4.94 1.43
C GLY A 209 7.19 4.71 0.07
N TYR A 210 7.13 5.78 -0.72
CA TYR A 210 6.64 5.77 -2.10
C TYR A 210 7.78 6.12 -3.04
N GLY A 211 7.85 5.42 -4.15
CA GLY A 211 8.83 5.61 -5.21
C GLY A 211 8.15 5.56 -6.56
N PHE A 212 8.88 5.99 -7.58
CA PHE A 212 8.45 5.87 -8.96
C PHE A 212 9.65 5.55 -9.84
N THR A 213 9.36 4.96 -10.99
CA THR A 213 10.25 4.88 -12.14
C THR A 213 9.60 5.62 -13.29
N GLU A 214 10.38 6.17 -14.21
CA GLU A 214 9.86 6.84 -15.39
C GLU A 214 10.57 6.35 -16.66
N CYS A 215 9.84 6.31 -17.76
CA CYS A 215 10.39 6.03 -19.08
C CYS A 215 9.93 7.14 -20.03
N THR A 216 10.90 7.92 -20.50
CA THR A 216 10.69 9.02 -21.45
C THR A 216 11.24 8.59 -22.81
N LEU A 217 10.38 8.59 -23.82
CA LEU A 217 10.74 8.26 -25.19
C LEU A 217 10.09 9.26 -26.16
N PRO A 218 10.69 9.51 -27.34
CA PRO A 218 10.00 10.23 -28.41
C PRO A 218 8.65 9.59 -28.72
N GLU A 219 7.63 10.42 -29.02
CA GLU A 219 6.25 9.96 -29.23
C GLU A 219 6.12 8.91 -30.35
N GLU A 220 7.01 8.99 -31.35
CA GLU A 220 7.12 8.03 -32.46
C GLU A 220 7.53 6.61 -32.02
N LYS A 221 8.22 6.48 -30.88
CA LYS A 221 8.76 5.19 -30.40
C LYS A 221 7.77 4.43 -29.51
N TRP A 222 6.69 5.06 -29.08
CA TRP A 222 5.61 4.41 -28.34
C TRP A 222 4.70 3.62 -29.28
N LEU A 223 5.20 2.48 -29.77
CA LEU A 223 4.44 1.59 -30.64
C LEU A 223 3.31 0.89 -29.86
N PRO A 224 2.15 0.62 -30.46
CA PRO A 224 1.10 -0.16 -29.82
C PRO A 224 1.58 -1.58 -29.52
N GLY A 225 1.19 -2.11 -28.36
CA GLY A 225 1.61 -3.44 -27.90
C GLY A 225 1.59 -3.59 -26.38
N ASN A 226 2.11 -4.74 -25.91
CA ASN A 226 2.24 -5.06 -24.50
C ASN A 226 3.56 -4.57 -23.94
N TYR A 227 3.48 -3.90 -22.79
CA TYR A 227 4.61 -3.38 -22.07
C TYR A 227 4.71 -4.03 -20.69
N LEU A 228 5.94 -4.22 -20.25
CA LEU A 228 6.28 -4.88 -18.99
C LEU A 228 7.36 -4.07 -18.28
N VAL A 229 7.13 -3.75 -17.01
CA VAL A 229 8.14 -3.17 -16.13
C VAL A 229 8.53 -4.17 -15.07
N GLN A 230 9.83 -4.36 -14.89
CA GLN A 230 10.40 -5.26 -13.88
C GLN A 230 11.28 -4.45 -12.94
N ILE A 231 11.07 -4.62 -11.63
CA ILE A 231 11.84 -3.99 -10.57
C ILE A 231 12.74 -5.03 -9.92
N PHE A 232 14.00 -4.67 -9.78
CA PHE A 232 15.03 -5.46 -9.13
C PHE A 232 15.71 -4.67 -8.01
N VAL A 233 16.18 -5.42 -7.03
CA VAL A 233 17.02 -4.93 -5.93
C VAL A 233 18.31 -5.75 -5.96
N GLY A 234 19.39 -5.12 -6.41
CA GLY A 234 20.55 -5.83 -6.92
C GLY A 234 20.17 -6.72 -8.10
N GLU A 235 20.54 -8.00 -8.02
CA GLU A 235 20.21 -9.01 -9.03
C GLU A 235 18.88 -9.73 -8.74
N ILE A 236 18.25 -9.44 -7.60
CA ILE A 236 17.05 -10.15 -7.15
C ILE A 236 15.81 -9.45 -7.71
N TRP A 237 15.06 -10.19 -8.53
CA TRP A 237 13.74 -9.76 -8.98
C TRP A 237 12.79 -9.59 -7.79
N ASN A 238 12.04 -8.49 -7.78
CA ASN A 238 11.10 -8.16 -6.71
C ASN A 238 9.65 -8.09 -7.20
N GLN A 239 9.38 -7.32 -8.26
CA GLN A 239 8.02 -7.05 -8.71
C GLN A 239 7.98 -6.78 -10.21
N SER A 240 6.86 -7.11 -10.85
CA SER A 240 6.58 -6.74 -12.24
C SER A 240 5.21 -6.09 -12.39
N GLY A 241 5.03 -5.29 -13.43
CA GLY A 241 3.75 -4.66 -13.81
C GLY A 241 3.58 -4.63 -15.33
N TYR A 242 2.33 -4.65 -15.79
CA TYR A 242 1.99 -4.70 -17.22
C TYR A 242 1.05 -3.56 -17.58
N PHE A 243 1.18 -3.04 -18.79
CA PHE A 243 0.23 -2.12 -19.41
C PHE A 243 0.23 -2.30 -20.94
N VAL A 244 -0.79 -1.76 -21.60
CA VAL A 244 -0.97 -1.84 -23.05
C VAL A 244 -0.96 -0.45 -23.64
N VAL A 245 -0.19 -0.24 -24.70
CA VAL A 245 -0.28 0.97 -25.52
C VAL A 245 -1.16 0.68 -26.73
N VAL A 246 -2.09 1.60 -27.01
CA VAL A 246 -3.03 1.50 -28.13
C VAL A 246 -3.01 2.78 -28.96
N GLY A 247 -3.42 2.68 -30.22
CA GLY A 247 -3.42 3.79 -31.17
C GLY A 247 -2.10 3.95 -31.92
N GLU A 248 -2.12 4.71 -33.01
CA GLU A 248 -0.94 4.97 -33.84
C GLU A 248 -0.03 6.01 -33.17
N PRO A 249 1.30 5.82 -33.19
CA PRO A 249 2.23 6.82 -32.68
C PRO A 249 2.17 8.11 -33.51
N ALA A 250 2.65 9.22 -32.97
CA ALA A 250 2.76 10.46 -33.72
C ALA A 250 3.64 10.24 -34.97
N VAL A 251 3.23 10.79 -36.12
CA VAL A 251 4.06 10.77 -37.33
C VAL A 251 5.16 11.83 -37.19
N PRO A 252 6.42 11.52 -37.51
CA PRO A 252 7.50 12.52 -37.48
C PRO A 252 7.10 13.72 -38.33
N THR A 253 6.94 14.87 -37.69
CA THR A 253 6.81 16.14 -38.41
C THR A 253 8.19 16.51 -38.92
N ILE A 254 8.46 16.21 -40.20
CA ILE A 254 9.67 16.69 -40.87
C ILE A 254 9.52 18.19 -41.04
N THR A 255 10.05 18.99 -40.12
CA THR A 255 10.17 20.44 -40.31
C THR A 255 11.16 20.67 -41.46
N PRO A 256 10.74 21.27 -42.59
CA PRO A 256 11.67 21.59 -43.66
C PRO A 256 12.68 22.60 -43.13
N ILE A 257 13.97 22.31 -43.26
CA ILE A 257 15.03 23.30 -43.05
C ILE A 257 14.91 24.28 -44.22
N GLU A 258 14.29 25.44 -43.97
CA GLU A 258 14.31 26.55 -44.92
C GLU A 258 15.75 27.05 -45.04
N LYS A 259 16.26 27.04 -46.28
CA LYS A 259 17.65 27.36 -46.63
C LYS A 259 17.76 28.81 -47.08
#